data_AF-A0A3B9EXP3-F1
#
_entry.id   AF-A0A3B9EXP3-F1
#
_cell.length_a   1.000
_cell.length_b   1.000
_cell.length_c   1.000
_cell.angle_alpha   90.00
_cell.angle_beta   90.00
_cell.angle_gamma   90.00
#
_symmetry.space_group_name_H-M   'P 1'
#
loop_
_entity.id
_entity.type
_entity.pdbx_description
1 polymer ?
#
loop_
_entity_poly.entity_id
_entity_poly.type
_entity_poly.pdbx_seq_one_letter_code
_entity_poly.pdbx_strand_id
1 'polypeptide(L)'
;MKKITVFLLALGFTACQNPEKTETEKPDLGFDLANLDTTVDPCTDFFQYTAGGWIRKNPIPETESRWGSFNILIEENNAKVKGLLDSVREVKDLRKGSYQQMVADFYKTGMDSMAVEEEGLKLLQPMLDSIESVSSFDDYLQLQVYLKKNGMGNPWRTVVDVDDKNSSVHILKVSQGGLGLPDRDYYLKDDSLSLHIQEEYRKHVSRVLVLSGYPETEAASAAEAIYKLEYKLAENAMKRSDAWDPAKTYHKMDAEEWTSSLPALKLDRFYNGIGLEFDSLVVSQPDFMKAVHTILPATGIQTLKDYTRWHVLDKYAAVLPYNFAS
;
A
#
# COMPACT_ATOMS: atom_id res chain seq x y z
N MET A 1 -96.10 29.83 15.34
CA MET A 1 -95.72 31.23 15.64
C MET A 1 -95.58 31.41 17.15
N LYS A 2 -94.35 31.46 17.67
CA LYS A 2 -93.97 32.10 18.94
C LYS A 2 -92.50 32.50 18.77
N LYS A 3 -92.26 33.82 18.67
CA LYS A 3 -90.93 34.44 18.65
C LYS A 3 -90.53 34.71 20.09
N ILE A 4 -89.36 34.27 20.54
CA ILE A 4 -88.72 34.80 21.77
C ILE A 4 -87.20 34.89 21.55
N THR A 5 -86.78 36.13 21.35
CA THR A 5 -85.64 36.87 21.92
C THR A 5 -84.25 36.22 22.00
N VAL A 6 -83.33 36.88 21.28
CA VAL A 6 -81.87 36.77 21.30
C VAL A 6 -81.31 37.19 22.68
N PHE A 7 -80.36 36.40 23.20
CA PHE A 7 -79.36 36.88 24.14
C PHE A 7 -77.98 36.48 23.64
N LEU A 8 -77.22 37.48 23.18
CA LEU A 8 -75.78 37.38 22.97
C LEU A 8 -75.13 37.28 24.36
N LEU A 9 -74.42 36.19 24.62
CA LEU A 9 -73.48 36.12 25.74
C LEU A 9 -72.09 35.90 25.15
N ALA A 10 -71.32 37.00 25.08
CA ALA A 10 -69.89 36.95 24.88
C ALA A 10 -69.23 36.49 26.19
N LEU A 11 -68.52 35.36 26.16
CA LEU A 11 -67.60 34.99 27.23
C LEU A 11 -66.25 34.61 26.63
N GLY A 12 -65.30 35.53 26.83
CA GLY A 12 -63.93 35.27 27.27
C GLY A 12 -63.09 34.32 26.44
N PHE A 13 -62.29 34.88 25.54
CA PHE A 13 -60.97 34.34 25.23
C PHE A 13 -60.13 34.33 26.52
N THR A 14 -59.88 33.17 27.09
CA THR A 14 -58.68 32.90 27.89
C THR A 14 -57.80 31.96 27.09
N ALA A 15 -56.93 32.56 26.29
CA ALA A 15 -55.77 31.89 25.73
C ALA A 15 -54.91 31.40 26.89
N CYS A 16 -54.77 30.09 27.06
CA CYS A 16 -53.62 29.53 27.75
C CYS A 16 -52.39 29.83 26.88
N GLN A 17 -51.76 30.99 27.10
CA GLN A 17 -50.39 31.22 26.73
C GLN A 17 -49.51 30.39 27.67
N ASN A 18 -49.24 29.16 27.27
CA ASN A 18 -47.99 28.51 27.65
C ASN A 18 -47.07 28.65 26.45
N PRO A 19 -46.17 29.65 26.39
CA PRO A 19 -45.12 29.66 25.39
C PRO A 19 -44.04 28.69 25.90
N GLU A 20 -44.36 27.38 25.91
CA GLU A 20 -43.29 26.44 25.65
C GLU A 20 -42.89 26.73 24.21
N LYS A 21 -41.82 27.53 24.07
CA LYS A 21 -40.97 27.45 22.89
C LYS A 21 -40.50 25.99 22.84
N THR A 22 -41.28 25.15 22.18
CA THR A 22 -40.71 24.01 21.51
C THR A 22 -39.83 24.63 20.44
N GLU A 23 -38.57 24.90 20.79
CA GLU A 23 -37.53 24.90 19.79
C GLU A 23 -37.69 23.55 19.10
N THR A 24 -38.30 23.57 17.92
CA THR A 24 -38.16 22.47 16.97
C THR A 24 -36.66 22.41 16.71
N GLU A 25 -35.98 21.58 17.50
CA GLU A 25 -34.62 21.16 17.28
C GLU A 25 -34.58 20.78 15.80
N LYS A 26 -33.83 21.54 15.00
CA LYS A 26 -33.69 21.21 13.58
C LYS A 26 -33.26 19.75 13.56
N PRO A 27 -33.95 18.87 12.80
CA PRO A 27 -33.54 17.48 12.74
C PRO A 27 -32.06 17.46 12.39
N ASP A 28 -31.26 16.79 13.22
CA ASP A 28 -29.87 16.51 12.87
C ASP A 28 -29.93 15.53 11.70
N LEU A 29 -29.86 16.10 10.50
CA LEU A 29 -30.01 15.34 9.26
C LEU A 29 -28.83 14.37 9.06
N GLY A 30 -27.74 14.49 9.85
CA GLY A 30 -26.53 13.69 9.70
C GLY A 30 -25.73 14.01 8.43
N PHE A 31 -26.20 14.93 7.60
CA PHE A 31 -25.50 15.46 6.44
C PHE A 31 -25.91 16.92 6.18
N ASP A 32 -24.94 17.73 5.73
CA ASP A 32 -25.16 19.14 5.43
C ASP A 32 -25.88 19.30 4.09
N LEU A 33 -27.10 19.86 4.10
CA LEU A 33 -27.88 20.15 2.90
C LEU A 33 -27.15 21.11 1.94
N ALA A 34 -26.19 21.90 2.43
CA ALA A 34 -25.36 22.77 1.60
C ALA A 34 -24.33 22.00 0.73
N ASN A 35 -24.26 20.67 0.87
CA ASN A 35 -23.50 19.78 -0.02
C ASN A 35 -24.29 19.38 -1.27
N LEU A 36 -25.61 19.53 -1.27
CA LEU A 36 -26.44 19.20 -2.43
C LEU A 36 -26.18 20.16 -3.59
N ASP A 37 -26.15 19.62 -4.80
CA ASP A 37 -26.21 20.36 -6.05
C ASP A 37 -27.62 20.26 -6.64
N THR A 38 -28.53 21.08 -6.12
CA THR A 38 -29.94 21.07 -6.53
C THR A 38 -30.19 21.51 -7.98
N THR A 39 -29.14 21.91 -8.71
CA THR A 39 -29.20 22.20 -10.15
C THR A 39 -29.16 20.95 -11.02
N VAL A 40 -28.80 19.79 -10.45
CA VAL A 40 -28.71 18.50 -11.14
C VAL A 40 -29.92 17.64 -10.80
N ASP A 41 -30.45 16.91 -11.77
CA ASP A 41 -31.54 15.97 -11.51
C ASP A 41 -31.00 14.71 -10.80
N PRO A 42 -31.48 14.39 -9.58
CA PRO A 42 -31.04 13.19 -8.85
C PRO A 42 -31.31 11.88 -9.60
N CYS A 43 -32.29 11.84 -10.50
CA CYS A 43 -32.58 10.65 -11.32
C CYS A 43 -31.56 10.43 -12.45
N THR A 44 -30.80 11.47 -12.80
CA THR A 44 -29.82 11.42 -13.89
C THR A 44 -28.39 11.26 -13.35
N ASP A 45 -28.03 12.02 -12.32
CA ASP A 45 -26.73 11.89 -11.66
C ASP A 45 -26.89 12.12 -10.15
N PHE A 46 -27.21 11.04 -9.45
CA PHE A 46 -27.42 11.07 -8.01
C PHE A 46 -26.16 11.45 -7.24
N PHE A 47 -24.97 11.12 -7.76
CA PHE A 47 -23.71 11.45 -7.11
C PHE A 47 -23.45 12.95 -7.17
N GLN A 48 -23.57 13.57 -8.35
CA GLN A 48 -23.43 15.01 -8.48
C GLN A 48 -24.52 15.76 -7.72
N TYR A 49 -25.77 15.30 -7.74
CA TYR A 49 -26.84 15.91 -6.93
C TYR A 49 -26.52 15.90 -5.42
N THR A 50 -26.02 14.78 -4.89
CA THR A 50 -25.79 14.64 -3.44
C THR A 50 -24.45 15.23 -2.96
N ALA A 51 -23.41 15.21 -3.80
CA ALA A 51 -22.06 15.60 -3.42
C ALA A 51 -21.51 16.85 -4.15
N GLY A 52 -22.19 17.35 -5.18
CA GLY A 52 -21.65 18.40 -6.05
C GLY A 52 -21.35 19.71 -5.34
N GLY A 53 -22.16 20.09 -4.35
CA GLY A 53 -21.88 21.24 -3.48
C GLY A 53 -20.65 21.02 -2.59
N TRP A 54 -20.44 19.78 -2.11
CA TRP A 54 -19.25 19.42 -1.33
C TRP A 54 -17.99 19.44 -2.19
N ILE A 55 -18.01 18.82 -3.37
CA ILE A 55 -16.87 18.76 -4.31
C ILE A 55 -16.37 20.16 -4.65
N ARG A 56 -17.28 21.11 -4.93
CA ARG A 56 -16.91 22.50 -5.22
C ARG A 56 -16.22 23.22 -4.05
N LYS A 57 -16.57 22.88 -2.81
CA LYS A 57 -16.01 23.50 -1.60
C LYS A 57 -14.74 22.81 -1.11
N ASN A 58 -14.45 21.60 -1.59
CA ASN A 58 -13.38 20.75 -1.10
C ASN A 58 -12.50 20.29 -2.28
N PRO A 59 -11.73 21.21 -2.90
CA PRO A 59 -10.75 20.82 -3.91
C PRO A 59 -9.73 19.84 -3.31
N ILE A 60 -9.18 18.96 -4.14
CA ILE A 60 -8.15 18.02 -3.70
C ILE A 60 -6.91 18.82 -3.29
N PRO A 61 -6.43 18.71 -2.03
CA PRO A 61 -5.21 19.39 -1.59
C PRO A 61 -4.00 18.95 -2.43
N GLU A 62 -3.02 19.85 -2.59
CA GLU A 62 -1.81 19.57 -3.41
C GLU A 62 -1.01 18.34 -2.92
N THR A 63 -1.12 18.00 -1.63
CA THR A 63 -0.45 16.86 -1.01
C THR A 63 -1.21 15.54 -1.16
N GLU A 64 -2.40 15.56 -1.76
CA GLU A 64 -3.32 14.43 -1.80
C GLU A 64 -3.62 13.99 -3.25
N SER A 65 -3.69 12.69 -3.47
CA SER A 65 -4.13 12.14 -4.78
C SER A 65 -5.65 12.04 -4.89
N ARG A 66 -6.36 12.13 -3.76
CA ARG A 66 -7.82 12.08 -3.65
C ARG A 66 -8.28 12.78 -2.38
N TRP A 67 -9.47 13.37 -2.42
CA TRP A 67 -10.05 14.02 -1.26
C TRP A 67 -11.54 13.69 -1.11
N GLY A 68 -11.95 13.31 0.09
CA GLY A 68 -13.29 12.84 0.41
C GLY A 68 -13.55 12.84 1.91
N SER A 69 -14.78 12.52 2.31
CA SER A 69 -15.16 12.41 3.73
C SER A 69 -14.29 11.42 4.52
N PHE A 70 -13.87 10.32 3.90
CA PHE A 70 -12.93 9.38 4.51
C PHE A 70 -11.54 9.98 4.75
N ASN A 71 -11.03 10.85 3.86
CA ASN A 71 -9.76 11.55 4.08
C ASN A 71 -9.88 12.51 5.27
N ILE A 72 -10.99 13.25 5.38
CA ILE A 72 -11.24 14.13 6.53
C ILE A 72 -11.20 13.33 7.84
N LEU A 73 -11.90 12.19 7.89
CA LEU A 73 -11.89 11.33 9.08
C LEU A 73 -10.48 10.78 9.40
N ILE A 74 -9.72 10.40 8.36
CA ILE A 74 -8.33 9.96 8.52
C ILE A 74 -7.48 11.09 9.13
N GLU A 75 -7.59 12.32 8.61
CA GLU A 75 -6.84 13.47 9.11
C GLU A 75 -7.21 13.85 10.54
N GLU A 76 -8.49 13.85 10.88
CA GLU A 76 -8.95 14.08 12.26
C GLU A 76 -8.44 13.00 13.22
N ASN A 77 -8.41 11.74 12.77
CA ASN A 77 -7.87 10.64 13.56
C ASN A 77 -6.35 10.75 13.69
N ASN A 78 -5.63 11.08 12.62
CA ASN A 78 -4.19 11.32 12.62
C ASN A 78 -3.82 12.43 13.61
N ALA A 79 -4.57 13.53 13.66
CA ALA A 79 -4.36 14.61 14.62
C ALA A 79 -4.51 14.12 16.08
N LYS A 80 -5.52 13.28 16.37
CA LYS A 80 -5.72 12.69 17.71
C LYS A 80 -4.59 11.73 18.07
N VAL A 81 -4.21 10.83 17.17
CA VAL A 81 -3.11 9.88 17.37
C VAL A 81 -1.80 10.64 17.57
N LYS A 82 -1.52 11.66 16.77
CA LYS A 82 -0.36 12.54 16.94
C LYS A 82 -0.36 13.19 18.32
N GLY A 83 -1.50 13.73 18.78
CA GLY A 83 -1.62 14.28 20.12
C GLY A 83 -1.31 13.27 21.23
N LEU A 84 -1.73 12.01 21.08
CA LEU A 84 -1.37 10.93 22.01
C LEU A 84 0.14 10.64 21.97
N LEU A 85 0.73 10.52 20.79
CA LEU A 85 2.16 10.25 20.63
C LEU A 85 3.02 11.39 21.19
N ASP A 86 2.64 12.64 20.93
CA ASP A 86 3.26 13.83 21.51
C ASP A 86 3.17 13.77 23.05
N SER A 87 2.01 13.40 23.61
CA SER A 87 1.86 13.29 25.07
C SER A 87 2.76 12.21 25.69
N VAL A 88 2.93 11.07 25.01
CA VAL A 88 3.78 9.96 25.47
C VAL A 88 5.26 10.34 25.39
N ARG A 89 5.64 11.14 24.39
CA ARG A 89 7.01 11.62 24.19
C ARG A 89 7.51 12.49 25.35
N GLU A 90 6.63 13.26 25.97
CA GLU A 90 6.95 14.18 27.08
C GLU A 90 7.02 13.48 28.45
N VAL A 91 6.60 12.21 28.54
CA VAL A 91 6.66 11.45 29.80
C VAL A 91 8.12 11.14 30.14
N LYS A 92 8.55 11.59 31.32
CA LYS A 92 9.88 11.32 31.87
C LYS A 92 9.89 9.99 32.63
N ASP A 93 11.09 9.40 32.72
CA ASP A 93 11.35 8.20 33.53
C ASP A 93 10.49 6.98 33.16
N LEU A 94 10.17 6.85 31.86
CA LEU A 94 9.49 5.66 31.35
C LEU A 94 10.29 4.40 31.67
N ARG A 95 9.60 3.37 32.17
CA ARG A 95 10.22 2.08 32.47
C ARG A 95 10.78 1.48 31.19
N LYS A 96 12.09 1.18 31.19
CA LYS A 96 12.78 0.52 30.07
C LYS A 96 12.08 -0.79 29.68
N GLY A 97 11.82 -0.98 28.39
CA GLY A 97 11.11 -2.15 27.85
C GLY A 97 9.58 -2.14 28.05
N SER A 98 9.00 -1.04 28.55
CA SER A 98 7.55 -0.86 28.54
C SER A 98 7.05 -0.46 27.14
N TYR A 99 5.79 -0.79 26.83
CA TYR A 99 5.16 -0.35 25.58
C TYR A 99 5.19 1.17 25.41
N GLN A 100 5.01 1.92 26.49
CA GLN A 100 5.09 3.38 26.45
C GLN A 100 6.48 3.86 26.02
N GLN A 101 7.56 3.28 26.55
CA GLN A 101 8.92 3.62 26.13
C GLN A 101 9.17 3.23 24.67
N MET A 102 8.75 2.04 24.24
CA MET A 102 8.91 1.59 22.86
C MET A 102 8.18 2.49 21.86
N VAL A 103 6.94 2.89 22.17
CA VAL A 103 6.15 3.81 21.33
C VAL A 103 6.78 5.21 21.32
N ALA A 104 7.21 5.71 22.47
CA ALA A 104 7.88 7.02 22.57
C ALA A 104 9.15 7.05 21.70
N ASP A 105 9.99 6.03 21.80
CA ASP A 105 11.27 5.99 21.09
C ASP A 105 11.05 5.77 19.59
N PHE A 106 10.13 4.90 19.19
CA PHE A 106 9.78 4.71 17.78
C PHE A 106 9.28 6.00 17.13
N TYR A 107 8.38 6.73 17.81
CA TYR A 107 7.90 8.01 17.33
C TYR A 107 9.00 9.08 17.27
N LYS A 108 9.86 9.16 18.29
CA LYS A 108 11.02 10.08 18.29
C LYS A 108 11.95 9.81 17.10
N THR A 109 12.26 8.54 16.84
CA THR A 109 13.10 8.15 15.70
C THR A 109 12.48 8.58 14.37
N GLY A 110 11.17 8.38 14.18
CA GLY A 110 10.49 8.80 12.94
C GLY A 110 10.39 10.32 12.75
N MET A 111 10.44 11.10 13.84
CA MET A 111 10.35 12.57 13.79
C MET A 111 11.71 13.27 13.65
N ASP A 112 12.82 12.55 13.79
CA ASP A 112 14.18 13.10 13.70
C ASP A 112 14.70 13.08 12.27
N SER A 113 14.17 13.98 11.44
CA SER A 113 14.56 14.08 10.02
C SER A 113 16.03 14.46 9.85
N MET A 114 16.63 15.19 10.81
CA MET A 114 18.05 15.55 10.75
C MET A 114 18.93 14.31 10.89
N ALA A 115 18.61 13.42 11.84
CA ALA A 115 19.31 12.16 11.98
C ALA A 115 19.20 11.29 10.71
N VAL A 116 18.03 11.25 10.06
CA VAL A 116 17.85 10.51 8.80
C VAL A 116 18.77 11.06 7.70
N GLU A 117 18.87 12.37 7.55
CA GLU A 117 19.76 13.03 6.57
C GLU A 117 21.24 12.75 6.88
N GLU A 118 21.66 12.80 8.15
CA GLU A 118 23.04 12.54 8.57
C GLU A 118 23.46 11.07 8.42
N GLU A 119 22.53 10.13 8.63
CA GLU A 119 22.79 8.70 8.48
C GLU A 119 22.83 8.26 7.02
N GLY A 120 22.08 8.92 6.13
CA GLY A 120 22.11 8.61 4.71
C GLY A 120 21.77 7.14 4.44
N LEU A 121 22.67 6.44 3.72
CA LEU A 121 22.53 5.02 3.40
C LEU A 121 23.25 4.08 4.39
N LYS A 122 23.86 4.58 5.46
CA LYS A 122 24.72 3.77 6.36
C LYS A 122 23.99 2.53 6.91
N LEU A 123 22.71 2.66 7.27
CA LEU A 123 21.91 1.54 7.78
C LEU A 123 21.57 0.49 6.72
N LEU A 124 21.57 0.86 5.43
CA LEU A 124 21.38 -0.06 4.31
C LEU A 124 22.70 -0.62 3.76
N GLN A 125 23.84 -0.05 4.14
CA GLN A 125 25.16 -0.45 3.64
C GLN A 125 25.41 -1.97 3.74
N PRO A 126 25.05 -2.68 4.84
CA PRO A 126 25.22 -4.13 4.89
C PRO A 126 24.45 -4.89 3.80
N MET A 127 23.25 -4.40 3.43
CA MET A 127 22.48 -5.00 2.32
C MET A 127 23.10 -4.66 0.97
N LEU A 128 23.55 -3.41 0.78
CA LEU A 128 24.21 -2.97 -0.45
C LEU A 128 25.52 -3.70 -0.69
N ASP A 129 26.34 -3.90 0.34
CA ASP A 129 27.58 -4.68 0.27
C ASP A 129 27.30 -6.14 -0.06
N SER A 130 26.25 -6.72 0.54
CA SER A 130 25.80 -8.08 0.22
C SER A 130 25.38 -8.20 -1.25
N ILE A 131 24.67 -7.21 -1.79
CA ILE A 131 24.35 -7.13 -3.22
C ILE A 131 25.64 -7.07 -4.06
N GLU A 132 26.60 -6.23 -3.67
CA GLU A 132 27.83 -6.07 -4.44
C GLU A 132 28.70 -7.32 -4.51
N SER A 133 28.70 -8.12 -3.44
CA SER A 133 29.44 -9.38 -3.35
C SER A 133 28.90 -10.52 -4.23
N VAL A 134 27.70 -10.37 -4.82
CA VAL A 134 27.13 -11.42 -5.68
C VAL A 134 27.96 -11.56 -6.95
N SER A 135 28.53 -12.75 -7.17
CA SER A 135 29.37 -13.06 -8.33
C SER A 135 28.80 -14.18 -9.21
N SER A 136 27.81 -14.91 -8.69
CA SER A 136 27.18 -16.05 -9.34
C SER A 136 25.67 -16.08 -9.05
N PHE A 137 24.95 -16.92 -9.79
CA PHE A 137 23.52 -17.11 -9.54
C PHE A 137 23.26 -17.78 -8.18
N ASP A 138 24.19 -18.61 -7.70
CA ASP A 138 24.08 -19.22 -6.37
C ASP A 138 24.26 -18.18 -5.25
N ASP A 139 25.19 -17.23 -5.41
CA ASP A 139 25.32 -16.10 -4.48
C ASP A 139 24.05 -15.25 -4.50
N TYR A 140 23.44 -15.07 -5.68
CA TYR A 140 22.18 -14.33 -5.81
C TYR A 140 21.05 -15.01 -5.03
N LEU A 141 20.90 -16.33 -5.13
CA LEU A 141 19.90 -17.08 -4.35
C LEU A 141 20.17 -16.99 -2.84
N GLN A 142 21.44 -17.00 -2.42
CA GLN A 142 21.81 -16.81 -1.01
C GLN A 142 21.51 -15.38 -0.52
N LEU A 143 21.73 -14.37 -1.36
CA LEU A 143 21.32 -12.99 -1.09
C LEU A 143 19.80 -12.90 -0.91
N GLN A 144 19.00 -13.58 -1.74
CA GLN A 144 17.54 -13.61 -1.61
C GLN A 144 17.07 -14.12 -0.24
N VAL A 145 17.77 -15.10 0.34
CA VAL A 145 17.53 -15.58 1.72
C VAL A 145 17.85 -14.51 2.76
N TYR A 146 19.02 -13.88 2.65
CA TYR A 146 19.44 -12.81 3.56
C TYR A 146 18.45 -11.64 3.54
N LEU A 147 18.06 -11.19 2.35
CA LEU A 147 17.12 -10.08 2.18
C LEU A 147 15.74 -10.44 2.74
N LYS A 148 15.23 -11.65 2.50
CA LYS A 148 13.95 -12.10 3.07
C LYS A 148 13.93 -12.08 4.60
N LYS A 149 15.03 -12.48 5.26
CA LYS A 149 15.17 -12.39 6.72
C LYS A 149 15.17 -10.95 7.24
N ASN A 150 15.63 -10.01 6.42
CA ASN A 150 15.64 -8.58 6.72
C ASN A 150 14.40 -7.85 6.20
N GLY A 151 13.32 -8.59 5.92
CA GLY A 151 12.02 -8.02 5.57
C GLY A 151 11.84 -7.65 4.10
N MET A 152 12.82 -7.90 3.23
CA MET A 152 12.67 -7.68 1.79
C MET A 152 11.76 -8.72 1.13
N GLY A 153 11.15 -8.33 0.02
CA GLY A 153 10.51 -9.27 -0.91
C GLY A 153 11.56 -9.91 -1.82
N ASN A 154 11.20 -11.06 -2.39
CA ASN A 154 11.93 -11.68 -3.50
C ASN A 154 11.20 -11.32 -4.81
N PRO A 155 11.71 -11.73 -5.99
CA PRO A 155 10.98 -11.64 -7.28
C PRO A 155 9.67 -12.46 -7.35
N TRP A 156 9.17 -12.91 -6.20
CA TRP A 156 7.89 -13.54 -5.95
C TRP A 156 7.51 -13.26 -4.48
N ARG A 157 6.24 -13.46 -4.15
CA ARG A 157 5.74 -13.27 -2.79
C ARG A 157 5.61 -14.60 -2.08
N THR A 158 6.02 -14.62 -0.82
CA THR A 158 5.85 -15.75 0.11
C THR A 158 5.24 -15.23 1.39
N VAL A 159 4.05 -15.72 1.74
CA VAL A 159 3.32 -15.37 2.97
C VAL A 159 2.79 -16.62 3.66
N VAL A 160 2.63 -16.54 4.98
CA VAL A 160 1.85 -17.53 5.74
C VAL A 160 0.49 -16.90 6.00
N ASP A 161 -0.56 -17.60 5.62
CA ASP A 161 -1.95 -17.14 5.76
C ASP A 161 -2.87 -18.34 6.01
N VAL A 162 -4.15 -18.09 6.25
CA VAL A 162 -5.16 -19.13 6.44
C VAL A 162 -5.36 -19.92 5.14
N ASP A 163 -5.53 -21.26 5.24
CA ASP A 163 -5.87 -22.10 4.08
C ASP A 163 -7.31 -21.84 3.64
N ASP A 164 -7.50 -21.42 2.38
CA ASP A 164 -8.82 -21.04 1.84
C ASP A 164 -9.82 -22.20 1.85
N LYS A 165 -9.35 -23.47 1.88
CA LYS A 165 -10.20 -24.67 1.99
C LYS A 165 -10.21 -25.29 3.39
N ASN A 166 -9.39 -24.80 4.32
CA ASN A 166 -9.39 -25.22 5.71
C ASN A 166 -9.00 -24.06 6.63
N SER A 167 -9.99 -23.28 7.05
CA SER A 167 -9.74 -22.04 7.80
C SER A 167 -9.22 -22.24 9.23
N SER A 168 -9.07 -23.49 9.69
CA SER A 168 -8.51 -23.83 11.00
C SER A 168 -7.00 -23.99 11.00
N VAL A 169 -6.35 -23.93 9.84
CA VAL A 169 -4.89 -24.07 9.71
C VAL A 169 -4.30 -22.93 8.89
N HIS A 170 -3.02 -22.66 9.13
CA HIS A 170 -2.23 -21.79 8.27
C HIS A 170 -1.54 -22.63 7.19
N ILE A 171 -1.31 -22.03 6.04
CA ILE A 171 -0.59 -22.60 4.91
C ILE A 171 0.35 -21.57 4.33
N LEU A 172 1.48 -22.02 3.79
CA LEU A 172 2.34 -21.19 2.99
C LEU A 172 1.64 -20.87 1.66
N LYS A 173 1.59 -19.58 1.29
CA LYS A 173 1.10 -19.13 -0.01
C LYS A 173 2.24 -18.47 -0.79
N VAL A 174 2.43 -18.90 -2.03
CA VAL A 174 3.39 -18.35 -2.99
C VAL A 174 2.64 -17.72 -4.15
N SER A 175 2.95 -16.47 -4.49
CA SER A 175 2.27 -15.74 -5.56
C SER A 175 3.23 -14.87 -6.36
N GLN A 176 2.75 -14.35 -7.50
CA GLN A 176 3.50 -13.40 -8.31
C GLN A 176 3.90 -12.13 -7.53
N GLY A 177 5.00 -11.51 -7.94
CA GLY A 177 5.57 -10.31 -7.32
C GLY A 177 6.76 -9.79 -8.13
N GLY A 178 7.60 -8.96 -7.51
CA GLY A 178 8.86 -8.51 -8.11
C GLY A 178 8.72 -7.45 -9.20
N LEU A 179 7.61 -6.73 -9.27
CA LEU A 179 7.43 -5.57 -10.15
C LEU A 179 7.53 -4.28 -9.30
N GLY A 180 8.09 -3.22 -9.86
CA GLY A 180 8.09 -1.90 -9.20
C GLY A 180 6.87 -1.04 -9.58
N LEU A 181 6.22 -1.28 -10.72
CA LEU A 181 4.93 -0.68 -11.03
C LEU A 181 3.77 -1.49 -10.42
N PRO A 182 2.60 -0.87 -10.16
CA PRO A 182 1.54 -1.47 -9.34
C PRO A 182 0.90 -2.75 -9.88
N ASP A 183 0.99 -2.99 -11.19
CA ASP A 183 0.42 -4.16 -11.86
C ASP A 183 1.12 -4.42 -13.20
N ARG A 184 1.01 -5.65 -13.71
CA ARG A 184 1.55 -6.05 -15.02
C ARG A 184 1.08 -5.15 -16.17
N ASP A 185 -0.14 -4.65 -16.12
CA ASP A 185 -0.72 -3.89 -17.23
C ASP A 185 -0.02 -2.54 -17.44
N TYR A 186 0.64 -1.99 -16.40
CA TYR A 186 1.46 -0.77 -16.55
C TYR A 186 2.66 -0.99 -17.47
N TYR A 187 3.16 -2.22 -17.58
CA TYR A 187 4.26 -2.57 -18.48
C TYR A 187 3.77 -2.88 -19.89
N LEU A 188 2.56 -3.43 -20.03
CA LEU A 188 2.12 -4.11 -21.25
C LEU A 188 1.16 -3.28 -22.12
N LYS A 189 0.52 -2.27 -21.54
CA LYS A 189 -0.34 -1.35 -22.31
C LYS A 189 0.52 -0.35 -23.09
N ASP A 190 0.03 -0.01 -24.28
CA ASP A 190 0.68 0.88 -25.25
C ASP A 190 -0.07 2.22 -25.42
N ASP A 191 -1.06 2.49 -24.59
CA ASP A 191 -1.74 3.79 -24.56
C ASP A 191 -0.78 4.90 -24.05
N SER A 192 -1.07 6.15 -24.42
CA SER A 192 -0.19 7.28 -24.14
C SER A 192 0.10 7.49 -22.65
N LEU A 193 -0.85 7.20 -21.76
CA LEU A 193 -0.63 7.32 -20.33
C LEU A 193 0.29 6.21 -19.83
N SER A 194 0.07 4.97 -20.27
CA SER A 194 0.93 3.83 -19.92
C SER A 194 2.37 4.03 -20.40
N LEU A 195 2.56 4.46 -21.65
CA LEU A 195 3.91 4.75 -22.19
C LEU A 195 4.62 5.86 -21.41
N HIS A 196 3.89 6.91 -21.02
CA HIS A 196 4.43 7.97 -20.19
C HIS A 196 4.85 7.47 -18.80
N ILE A 197 4.01 6.65 -18.14
CA ILE A 197 4.35 6.06 -16.84
C ILE A 197 5.57 5.14 -16.94
N GLN A 198 5.67 4.33 -17.99
CA GLN A 198 6.84 3.48 -18.24
C GLN A 198 8.13 4.32 -18.40
N GLU A 199 8.04 5.45 -19.09
CA GLU A 199 9.17 6.39 -19.24
C GLU A 199 9.57 7.02 -17.91
N GLU A 200 8.62 7.57 -17.16
CA GLU A 200 8.89 8.19 -15.87
C GLU A 200 9.39 7.19 -14.83
N TYR A 201 8.93 5.94 -14.90
CA TYR A 201 9.44 4.86 -14.06
C TYR A 201 10.93 4.60 -14.31
N ARG A 202 11.36 4.47 -15.57
CA ARG A 202 12.78 4.28 -15.90
C ARG A 202 13.64 5.48 -15.45
N LYS A 203 13.14 6.70 -15.62
CA LYS A 203 13.80 7.90 -15.10
C LYS A 203 13.92 7.87 -13.57
N HIS A 204 12.86 7.47 -12.87
CA HIS A 204 12.86 7.37 -11.42
C HIS A 204 13.87 6.32 -10.91
N VAL A 205 13.86 5.12 -11.48
CA VAL A 205 14.86 4.08 -11.18
C VAL A 205 16.28 4.61 -11.39
N SER A 206 16.54 5.28 -12.52
CA SER A 206 17.84 5.89 -12.80
C SER A 206 18.22 6.94 -11.76
N ARG A 207 17.30 7.84 -11.36
CA ARG A 207 17.57 8.86 -10.33
C ARG A 207 17.96 8.21 -9.00
N VAL A 208 17.21 7.21 -8.55
CA VAL A 208 17.49 6.51 -7.29
C VAL A 208 18.82 5.76 -7.33
N LEU A 209 19.17 5.15 -8.47
CA LEU A 209 20.49 4.54 -8.64
C LEU A 209 21.62 5.57 -8.57
N VAL A 210 21.47 6.75 -9.17
CA VAL A 210 22.43 7.86 -9.03
C VAL A 210 22.58 8.28 -7.57
N LEU A 211 21.48 8.42 -6.84
CA LEU A 211 21.51 8.74 -5.40
C LEU A 211 22.23 7.66 -4.57
N SER A 212 22.23 6.40 -5.04
CA SER A 212 22.99 5.31 -4.43
C SER A 212 24.48 5.26 -4.83
N GLY A 213 24.94 6.23 -5.63
CA GLY A 213 26.34 6.38 -6.03
C GLY A 213 26.68 5.90 -7.44
N TYR A 214 25.70 5.53 -8.28
CA TYR A 214 26.00 5.19 -9.68
C TYR A 214 26.34 6.43 -10.51
N PRO A 215 27.29 6.34 -11.45
CA PRO A 215 27.43 7.33 -12.52
C PRO A 215 26.13 7.43 -13.33
N GLU A 216 25.76 8.63 -13.76
CA GLU A 216 24.50 8.89 -14.46
C GLU A 216 24.28 8.00 -15.70
N THR A 217 25.34 7.79 -16.50
CA THR A 217 25.28 6.95 -17.70
C THR A 217 25.09 5.46 -17.38
N GLU A 218 25.69 4.99 -16.29
CA GLU A 218 25.54 3.60 -15.83
C GLU A 218 24.16 3.39 -15.20
N ALA A 219 23.66 4.36 -14.43
CA ALA A 219 22.33 4.34 -13.84
C ALA A 219 21.23 4.26 -14.90
N ALA A 220 21.34 5.03 -15.99
CA ALA A 220 20.37 4.97 -17.08
C ALA A 220 20.35 3.60 -17.77
N SER A 221 21.54 3.02 -18.01
CA SER A 221 21.67 1.69 -18.62
C SER A 221 21.13 0.58 -17.71
N ALA A 222 21.41 0.68 -16.40
CA ALA A 222 20.88 -0.23 -15.38
C ALA A 222 19.36 -0.13 -15.27
N ALA A 223 18.79 1.08 -15.25
CA ALA A 223 17.34 1.29 -15.23
C ALA A 223 16.62 0.64 -16.42
N GLU A 224 17.19 0.75 -17.63
CA GLU A 224 16.66 0.06 -18.81
C GLU A 224 16.74 -1.47 -18.69
N ALA A 225 17.83 -2.01 -18.11
CA ALA A 225 17.99 -3.44 -17.90
C ALA A 225 17.00 -3.98 -16.84
N ILE A 226 16.81 -3.23 -15.74
CA ILE A 226 15.80 -3.50 -14.70
C ILE A 226 14.40 -3.52 -15.33
N TYR A 227 14.05 -2.48 -16.08
CA TYR A 227 12.75 -2.41 -16.75
C TYR A 227 12.50 -3.60 -17.67
N LYS A 228 13.49 -4.01 -18.46
CA LYS A 228 13.38 -5.19 -19.34
C LYS A 228 13.20 -6.49 -18.57
N LEU A 229 13.85 -6.64 -17.42
CA LEU A 229 13.65 -7.80 -16.54
C LEU A 229 12.21 -7.81 -16.00
N GLU A 230 11.76 -6.69 -15.42
CA GLU A 230 10.41 -6.56 -14.89
C GLU A 230 9.33 -6.73 -15.97
N TYR A 231 9.56 -6.22 -17.17
CA TYR A 231 8.66 -6.42 -18.32
C TYR A 231 8.49 -7.91 -18.63
N LYS A 232 9.56 -8.70 -18.67
CA LYS A 232 9.49 -10.16 -18.87
C LYS A 232 8.72 -10.86 -17.75
N LEU A 233 8.88 -10.41 -16.51
CA LEU A 233 8.08 -10.91 -15.38
C LEU A 233 6.60 -10.56 -15.55
N ALA A 234 6.30 -9.32 -15.93
CA ALA A 234 4.94 -8.81 -16.14
C ALA A 234 4.22 -9.55 -17.30
N GLU A 235 4.91 -9.85 -18.40
CA GLU A 235 4.37 -10.65 -19.51
C GLU A 235 3.82 -12.00 -19.02
N ASN A 236 4.51 -12.63 -18.07
CA ASN A 236 4.19 -13.94 -17.51
C ASN A 236 3.32 -13.87 -16.23
N ALA A 237 3.00 -12.67 -15.75
CA ALA A 237 2.13 -12.49 -14.60
C ALA A 237 0.66 -12.73 -14.98
N MET A 238 -0.13 -13.29 -14.06
CA MET A 238 -1.58 -13.43 -14.21
C MET A 238 -2.24 -12.06 -14.18
N LYS A 239 -3.27 -11.88 -15.02
CA LYS A 239 -4.11 -10.68 -15.02
C LYS A 239 -4.87 -10.55 -13.71
N ARG A 240 -5.01 -9.32 -13.22
CA ARG A 240 -5.72 -9.02 -11.96
C ARG A 240 -7.14 -9.56 -11.92
N SER A 241 -7.88 -9.51 -13.03
CA SER A 241 -9.25 -10.04 -13.12
C SER A 241 -9.30 -11.57 -12.95
N ASP A 242 -8.28 -12.29 -13.42
CA ASP A 242 -8.18 -13.74 -13.24
C ASP A 242 -7.79 -14.10 -11.80
N ALA A 243 -6.95 -13.26 -11.17
CA ALA A 243 -6.54 -13.44 -9.78
C ALA A 243 -7.68 -13.31 -8.77
N TRP A 244 -8.84 -12.75 -9.16
CA TRP A 244 -10.05 -12.71 -8.33
C TRP A 244 -10.83 -14.03 -8.30
N ASP A 245 -10.53 -14.96 -9.20
CA ASP A 245 -11.15 -16.29 -9.19
C ASP A 245 -10.35 -17.23 -8.26
N PRO A 246 -10.91 -17.66 -7.11
CA PRO A 246 -10.22 -18.56 -6.19
C PRO A 246 -9.88 -19.91 -6.83
N ALA A 247 -10.66 -20.36 -7.82
CA ALA A 247 -10.39 -21.60 -8.53
C ALA A 247 -9.12 -21.51 -9.39
N LYS A 248 -8.76 -20.31 -9.84
CA LYS A 248 -7.52 -20.04 -10.61
C LYS A 248 -6.32 -19.74 -9.73
N THR A 249 -6.49 -19.56 -8.42
CA THR A 249 -5.42 -19.15 -7.51
C THR A 249 -5.19 -20.13 -6.35
N TYR A 250 -5.97 -21.20 -6.26
CA TYR A 250 -5.80 -22.26 -5.28
C TYR A 250 -5.20 -23.52 -5.94
N HIS A 251 -3.88 -23.60 -5.99
CA HIS A 251 -3.15 -24.82 -6.38
C HIS A 251 -2.34 -25.32 -5.20
N LYS A 252 -2.95 -26.18 -4.38
CA LYS A 252 -2.27 -26.84 -3.27
C LYS A 252 -1.31 -27.89 -3.82
N MET A 253 -0.06 -27.83 -3.40
CA MET A 253 1.01 -28.74 -3.81
C MET A 253 1.71 -29.31 -2.58
N ASP A 254 2.30 -30.49 -2.74
CA ASP A 254 3.24 -31.04 -1.77
C ASP A 254 4.57 -30.26 -1.81
N ALA A 255 5.22 -30.09 -0.65
CA ALA A 255 6.45 -29.32 -0.54
C ALA A 255 7.63 -29.93 -1.32
N GLU A 256 7.75 -31.26 -1.34
CA GLU A 256 8.81 -31.97 -2.08
C GLU A 256 8.57 -31.84 -3.60
N GLU A 257 7.32 -32.03 -4.04
CA GLU A 257 6.93 -31.82 -5.44
C GLU A 257 7.24 -30.38 -5.90
N TRP A 258 6.85 -29.40 -5.08
CA TRP A 258 7.08 -27.99 -5.38
C TRP A 258 8.55 -27.64 -5.50
N THR A 259 9.36 -27.97 -4.49
CA THR A 259 10.80 -27.66 -4.49
C THR A 259 11.54 -28.36 -5.62
N SER A 260 11.12 -29.57 -5.98
CA SER A 260 11.69 -30.33 -7.11
C SER A 260 11.25 -29.81 -8.48
N SER A 261 10.09 -29.15 -8.58
CA SER A 261 9.53 -28.68 -9.85
C SER A 261 10.28 -27.49 -10.47
N LEU A 262 11.03 -26.72 -9.67
CA LEU A 262 11.75 -25.51 -10.08
C LEU A 262 13.23 -25.56 -9.66
N PRO A 263 14.02 -26.53 -10.13
CA PRO A 263 15.35 -26.85 -9.60
C PRO A 263 16.37 -25.70 -9.71
N ALA A 264 16.26 -24.83 -10.72
CA ALA A 264 17.17 -23.70 -10.85
C ALA A 264 17.06 -22.71 -9.68
N LEU A 265 15.91 -22.60 -9.02
CA LEU A 265 15.69 -21.67 -7.91
C LEU A 265 16.16 -22.22 -6.56
N LYS A 266 16.52 -23.51 -6.48
CA LYS A 266 16.99 -24.19 -5.24
C LYS A 266 16.09 -23.85 -4.03
N LEU A 267 14.79 -24.03 -4.22
CA LEU A 267 13.77 -23.58 -3.27
C LEU A 267 13.90 -24.25 -1.90
N ASP A 268 14.40 -25.49 -1.85
CA ASP A 268 14.79 -26.18 -0.63
C ASP A 268 15.76 -25.35 0.21
N ARG A 269 16.83 -24.83 -0.42
CA ARG A 269 17.82 -23.98 0.25
C ARG A 269 17.22 -22.65 0.66
N PHE A 270 16.32 -22.09 -0.15
CA PHE A 270 15.65 -20.84 0.17
C PHE A 270 14.79 -20.97 1.44
N TYR A 271 13.90 -21.96 1.49
CA TYR A 271 12.99 -22.16 2.62
C TYR A 271 13.72 -22.58 3.90
N ASN A 272 14.67 -23.52 3.80
CA ASN A 272 15.54 -23.89 4.92
C ASN A 272 16.36 -22.68 5.39
N GLY A 273 16.87 -21.90 4.44
CA GLY A 273 17.64 -20.70 4.69
C GLY A 273 16.87 -19.67 5.53
N ILE A 274 15.57 -19.48 5.27
CA ILE A 274 14.70 -18.58 6.06
C ILE A 274 14.10 -19.23 7.31
N GLY A 275 14.39 -20.51 7.58
CA GLY A 275 13.91 -21.24 8.75
C GLY A 275 12.44 -21.64 8.67
N LEU A 276 11.94 -21.92 7.46
CA LEU A 276 10.56 -22.31 7.24
C LEU A 276 10.44 -23.79 6.90
N GLU A 277 9.67 -24.52 7.70
CA GLU A 277 9.31 -25.92 7.48
C GLU A 277 7.81 -26.01 7.16
N PHE A 278 7.46 -26.79 6.14
CA PHE A 278 6.07 -27.00 5.71
C PHE A 278 5.97 -28.31 4.92
N ASP A 279 4.80 -28.95 4.97
CA ASP A 279 4.48 -30.17 4.21
C ASP A 279 3.79 -29.85 2.89
N SER A 280 3.07 -28.74 2.84
CA SER A 280 2.26 -28.32 1.71
C SER A 280 2.16 -26.80 1.63
N LEU A 281 1.87 -26.31 0.43
CA LEU A 281 1.70 -24.89 0.14
C LEU A 281 0.63 -24.68 -0.92
N VAL A 282 0.15 -23.45 -1.04
CA VAL A 282 -0.68 -23.00 -2.16
C VAL A 282 0.16 -22.13 -3.08
N VAL A 283 0.24 -22.49 -4.36
CA VAL A 283 0.88 -21.68 -5.40
C VAL A 283 -0.19 -20.96 -6.19
N SER A 284 -0.34 -19.65 -6.00
CA SER A 284 -1.40 -18.88 -6.63
C SER A 284 -1.23 -18.73 -8.14
N GLN A 285 0.01 -18.60 -8.62
CA GLN A 285 0.31 -18.50 -10.05
C GLN A 285 1.47 -19.42 -10.43
N PRO A 286 1.23 -20.72 -10.64
CA PRO A 286 2.29 -21.68 -10.97
C PRO A 286 3.07 -21.33 -12.24
N ASP A 287 2.40 -20.82 -13.29
CA ASP A 287 3.06 -20.48 -14.55
C ASP A 287 3.98 -19.25 -14.43
N PHE A 288 3.62 -18.28 -13.58
CA PHE A 288 4.53 -17.18 -13.24
C PHE A 288 5.80 -17.72 -12.58
N MET A 289 5.67 -18.67 -11.66
CA MET A 289 6.83 -19.26 -10.98
C MET A 289 7.71 -20.10 -11.92
N LYS A 290 7.12 -20.78 -12.90
CA LYS A 290 7.88 -21.40 -14.01
C LYS A 290 8.64 -20.37 -14.82
N ALA A 291 8.02 -19.21 -15.11
CA ALA A 291 8.70 -18.12 -15.81
C ALA A 291 9.86 -17.54 -14.98
N VAL A 292 9.68 -17.30 -13.68
CA VAL A 292 10.76 -16.88 -12.75
C VAL A 292 11.93 -17.87 -12.77
N HIS A 293 11.64 -19.17 -12.72
CA HIS A 293 12.63 -20.24 -12.81
C HIS A 293 13.46 -20.19 -14.11
N THR A 294 12.90 -19.71 -15.21
CA THR A 294 13.62 -19.55 -16.49
C THR A 294 14.28 -18.18 -16.63
N ILE A 295 13.62 -17.11 -16.20
CA ILE A 295 14.04 -15.72 -16.44
C ILE A 295 15.24 -15.35 -15.56
N LEU A 296 15.22 -15.67 -14.26
CA LEU A 296 16.26 -15.23 -13.35
C LEU A 296 17.63 -15.84 -13.68
N PRO A 297 17.80 -17.16 -13.89
CA PRO A 297 19.10 -17.73 -14.22
C PRO A 297 19.65 -17.27 -15.59
N ALA A 298 18.76 -16.88 -16.51
CA ALA A 298 19.14 -16.35 -17.82
C ALA A 298 19.48 -14.85 -17.80
N THR A 299 19.24 -14.17 -16.68
CA THR A 299 19.51 -12.74 -16.52
C THR A 299 20.95 -12.54 -16.04
N GLY A 300 21.65 -11.56 -16.63
CA GLY A 300 23.02 -11.25 -16.25
C GLY A 300 23.12 -10.84 -14.78
N ILE A 301 24.18 -11.30 -14.10
CA ILE A 301 24.38 -11.07 -12.66
C ILE A 301 24.34 -9.58 -12.30
N GLN A 302 24.94 -8.70 -13.12
CA GLN A 302 24.88 -7.26 -12.88
C GLN A 302 23.44 -6.73 -12.87
N THR A 303 22.60 -7.15 -13.83
CA THR A 303 21.18 -6.75 -13.86
C THR A 303 20.42 -7.26 -12.64
N LEU A 304 20.70 -8.48 -12.15
CA LEU A 304 20.09 -9.00 -10.93
C LEU A 304 20.52 -8.20 -9.68
N LYS A 305 21.78 -7.76 -9.62
CA LYS A 305 22.28 -6.86 -8.57
C LYS A 305 21.57 -5.51 -8.62
N ASP A 306 21.53 -4.88 -9.80
CA ASP A 306 20.91 -3.57 -9.99
C ASP A 306 19.40 -3.60 -9.66
N TYR A 307 18.69 -4.63 -10.12
CA TYR A 307 17.28 -4.88 -9.80
C TYR A 307 17.05 -5.02 -8.29
N THR A 308 17.91 -5.77 -7.61
CA THR A 308 17.78 -5.97 -6.15
C THR A 308 18.09 -4.69 -5.38
N ARG A 309 19.12 -3.96 -5.80
CA ARG A 309 19.46 -2.65 -5.24
C ARG A 309 18.31 -1.66 -5.40
N TRP A 310 17.73 -1.57 -6.59
CA TRP A 310 16.55 -0.74 -6.85
C TRP A 310 15.42 -1.06 -5.87
N HIS A 311 15.01 -2.34 -5.76
CA HIS A 311 13.93 -2.72 -4.86
C HIS A 311 14.25 -2.52 -3.37
N VAL A 312 15.51 -2.66 -2.94
CA VAL A 312 15.93 -2.30 -1.58
C VAL A 312 15.73 -0.80 -1.34
N LEU A 313 16.22 0.04 -2.25
CA LEU A 313 16.10 1.49 -2.09
C LEU A 313 14.64 1.96 -2.15
N ASP A 314 13.86 1.45 -3.09
CA ASP A 314 12.43 1.74 -3.23
C ASP A 314 11.64 1.36 -1.97
N LYS A 315 11.86 0.14 -1.43
CA LYS A 315 11.19 -0.33 -0.21
C LYS A 315 11.44 0.59 0.99
N TYR A 316 12.65 1.11 1.13
CA TYR A 316 13.05 1.95 2.27
C TYR A 316 12.98 3.45 1.96
N ALA A 317 12.59 3.87 0.76
CA ALA A 317 12.61 5.27 0.32
C ALA A 317 11.93 6.23 1.30
N ALA A 318 10.80 5.84 1.88
CA ALA A 318 10.04 6.63 2.84
C ALA A 318 10.74 6.86 4.20
N VAL A 319 11.83 6.15 4.48
CA VAL A 319 12.64 6.26 5.71
C VAL A 319 14.12 6.56 5.43
N LEU A 320 14.42 6.96 4.19
CA LEU A 320 15.72 7.43 3.73
C LEU A 320 15.73 8.97 3.66
N PRO A 321 16.89 9.61 3.38
CA PRO A 321 16.94 11.05 3.12
C PRO A 321 15.90 11.51 2.10
N TYR A 322 15.47 12.77 2.22
CA TYR A 322 14.34 13.33 1.49
C TYR A 322 14.39 13.13 -0.03
N ASN A 323 15.60 13.18 -0.61
CA ASN A 323 15.81 13.01 -2.04
C ASN A 323 15.48 11.60 -2.58
N PHE A 324 15.39 10.58 -1.72
CA PHE A 324 14.92 9.24 -2.11
C PHE A 324 13.39 9.13 -2.16
N ALA A 325 12.68 9.96 -1.38
CA ALA A 325 11.23 9.94 -1.28
C ALA A 325 10.50 10.84 -2.30
N SER A 326 11.25 11.64 -3.07
CA SER A 326 10.75 12.71 -3.96
C SER A 326 10.79 12.36 -5.44
#